data_AF-A0A8B6M9B4-F1
#
_entry.id   AF-A0A8B6M9B4-F1
#
_cell.length_a   1.000
_cell.length_b   1.000
_cell.length_c   1.000
_cell.angle_alpha   90.00
_cell.angle_beta   90.00
_cell.angle_gamma   90.00
#
_symmetry.space_group_name_H-M   'P 1'
#
loop_
_entity.id
_entity.type
_entity.pdbx_description
1 polymer ?
#
loop_
_entity_poly.entity_id
_entity_poly.type
_entity_poly.pdbx_seq_one_letter_code
_entity_poly.pdbx_strand_id
1 'polypeptide(L)'
;MSICYVYLQYRHAQVWKARVLAASLIAEFDNSEEIAFACRALDYGVGPMLAPARRPPLFEKCPDLRYAPSSKLMEHEPRLLFETKRSIIDCGSLSNPKVLVYRFCFDRFFSHLSDINRLRQDRQIVLDDARRDVGYRLRKLEACSHSTPDLFWLFAKRFYPDVDALSKAVERRGSLAPPAPPPSTQEAILR
;
A
#
# COMPACT_ATOMS: atom_id res chain seq x y z
N MET A 1 32.29 -31.46 1.65
CA MET A 1 31.23 -30.43 1.76
C MET A 1 30.61 -30.55 3.15
N SER A 2 30.79 -29.55 4.02
CA SER A 2 30.32 -29.60 5.42
C SER A 2 28.80 -29.34 5.50
N ILE A 3 28.08 -30.12 6.32
CA ILE A 3 26.63 -29.97 6.56
C ILE A 3 26.27 -28.54 7.01
N CYS A 4 27.15 -27.90 7.79
CA CYS A 4 27.00 -26.52 8.23
C CYS A 4 26.99 -25.52 7.06
N TYR A 5 27.79 -25.76 6.03
CA TYR A 5 27.84 -24.90 4.84
C TYR A 5 26.52 -25.00 4.05
N VAL A 6 25.99 -26.21 3.85
CA VAL A 6 24.70 -26.42 3.17
C VAL A 6 23.56 -25.76 3.95
N TYR A 7 23.55 -25.89 5.27
CA TYR A 7 22.57 -25.24 6.13
C TYR A 7 22.61 -23.71 6.04
N LEU A 8 23.80 -23.11 6.08
CA LEU A 8 23.98 -21.65 5.92
C LEU A 8 23.48 -21.18 4.55
N GLN A 9 23.89 -21.86 3.48
CA GLN A 9 23.44 -21.54 2.11
C GLN A 9 21.91 -21.64 1.98
N TYR A 10 21.30 -22.67 2.57
CA TYR A 10 19.84 -22.82 2.61
C TYR A 10 19.17 -21.64 3.32
N ARG A 11 19.69 -21.21 4.49
CA ARG A 11 19.13 -20.03 5.20
C ARG A 11 19.27 -18.75 4.38
N HIS A 12 20.42 -18.53 3.74
CA HIS A 12 20.62 -17.38 2.87
C HIS A 12 19.63 -17.37 1.69
N ALA A 13 19.40 -18.53 1.07
CA ALA A 13 18.43 -18.67 -0.01
C ALA A 13 16.99 -18.35 0.44
N GLN A 14 16.58 -18.79 1.64
CA GLN A 14 15.26 -18.46 2.20
C GLN A 14 15.11 -16.96 2.46
N VAL A 15 16.12 -16.31 3.04
CA VAL A 15 16.10 -14.86 3.29
C VAL A 15 16.06 -14.08 1.99
N TRP A 16 16.83 -14.50 0.98
CA TRP A 16 16.80 -13.87 -0.33
C TRP A 16 15.43 -14.01 -1.00
N LYS A 17 14.82 -15.21 -0.97
CA LYS A 17 13.48 -15.44 -1.51
C LYS A 17 12.42 -14.57 -0.82
N ALA A 18 12.50 -14.44 0.51
CA ALA A 18 11.61 -13.58 1.29
C ALA A 18 11.74 -12.10 0.89
N ARG A 19 12.96 -11.63 0.62
CA ARG A 19 13.21 -10.26 0.14
C ARG A 19 12.70 -10.04 -1.28
N VAL A 20 12.90 -11.00 -2.18
CA VAL A 20 12.38 -10.94 -3.55
C VAL A 20 10.85 -10.88 -3.56
N LEU A 21 10.20 -11.69 -2.71
CA LEU A 21 8.74 -11.65 -2.57
C LEU A 21 8.26 -10.30 -1.99
N ALA A 22 8.95 -9.76 -0.99
CA ALA A 22 8.65 -8.43 -0.49
C ALA A 22 8.76 -7.38 -1.62
N ALA A 23 9.83 -7.42 -2.40
CA ALA A 23 10.06 -6.52 -3.52
C ALA A 23 8.95 -6.61 -4.58
N SER A 24 8.50 -7.82 -4.93
CA SER A 24 7.41 -7.98 -5.90
C SER A 24 6.08 -7.41 -5.39
N LEU A 25 5.77 -7.60 -4.10
CA LEU A 25 4.55 -7.02 -3.50
C LEU A 25 4.57 -5.48 -3.50
N ILE A 26 5.73 -4.86 -3.35
CA ILE A 26 5.85 -3.39 -3.43
C ILE A 26 5.76 -2.91 -4.86
N ALA A 27 6.39 -3.64 -5.80
CA ALA A 27 6.32 -3.32 -7.21
C ALA A 27 4.86 -3.31 -7.72
N GLU A 28 3.95 -4.07 -7.09
CA GLU A 28 2.52 -3.99 -7.37
C GLU A 28 1.90 -2.60 -7.08
N PHE A 29 2.50 -1.77 -6.22
CA PHE A 29 2.02 -0.40 -6.01
C PHE A 29 2.09 0.45 -7.28
N ASP A 30 3.02 0.14 -8.19
CA ASP A 30 3.18 0.85 -9.46
C ASP A 30 2.69 0.03 -10.66
N ASN A 31 2.77 -1.30 -10.58
CA ASN A 31 2.44 -2.21 -11.68
C ASN A 31 0.96 -2.59 -11.77
N SER A 32 0.22 -2.59 -10.65
CA SER A 32 -1.24 -2.79 -10.68
C SER A 32 -1.91 -1.45 -10.91
N GLU A 33 -2.64 -1.32 -12.02
CA GLU A 33 -3.32 -0.08 -12.38
C GLU A 33 -4.28 0.40 -11.29
N GLU A 34 -4.99 -0.53 -10.64
CA GLU A 34 -5.96 -0.23 -9.58
C GLU A 34 -5.27 0.27 -8.31
N ILE A 35 -4.17 -0.39 -7.92
CA ILE A 35 -3.40 -0.02 -6.74
C ILE A 35 -2.67 1.29 -6.98
N ALA A 36 -2.02 1.44 -8.14
CA ALA A 36 -1.36 2.67 -8.56
C ALA A 36 -2.35 3.84 -8.60
N PHE A 37 -3.57 3.61 -9.09
CA PHE A 37 -4.64 4.59 -9.06
C PHE A 37 -4.98 5.01 -7.62
N ALA A 38 -5.19 4.06 -6.70
CA ALA A 38 -5.47 4.38 -5.30
C ALA A 38 -4.32 5.15 -4.64
N CYS A 39 -3.07 4.73 -4.87
CA CYS A 39 -1.86 5.42 -4.40
C CYS A 39 -1.80 6.87 -4.91
N ARG A 40 -2.05 7.08 -6.20
CA ARG A 40 -2.09 8.43 -6.79
C ARG A 40 -3.26 9.25 -6.25
N ALA A 41 -4.41 8.65 -6.00
CA ALA A 41 -5.56 9.36 -5.43
C ALA A 41 -5.31 9.82 -3.99
N LEU A 42 -4.36 9.20 -3.28
CA LEU A 42 -3.89 9.67 -1.96
C LEU A 42 -2.83 10.76 -2.07
N ASP A 43 -2.00 10.73 -3.12
CA ASP A 43 -0.91 11.68 -3.32
C ASP A 43 -1.36 12.99 -3.98
N TYR A 44 -2.29 12.91 -4.94
CA TYR A 44 -2.73 14.03 -5.76
C TYR A 44 -3.89 14.77 -5.09
N GLY A 45 -3.84 16.10 -5.18
CA GLY A 45 -4.91 16.97 -4.68
C GLY A 45 -6.10 17.02 -5.63
N VAL A 46 -5.93 17.55 -6.83
CA VAL A 46 -6.98 17.67 -7.85
C VAL A 46 -6.33 17.51 -9.23
N GLY A 47 -7.05 17.00 -10.23
CA GLY A 47 -6.59 16.97 -11.61
C GLY A 47 -6.77 15.62 -12.31
N PRO A 48 -6.39 15.51 -13.59
CA PRO A 48 -6.61 14.29 -14.36
C PRO A 48 -5.72 13.14 -13.87
N MET A 49 -6.32 11.98 -13.67
CA MET A 49 -5.66 10.74 -13.30
C MET A 49 -5.93 9.65 -14.34
N LEU A 50 -4.96 8.78 -14.57
CA LEU A 50 -5.12 7.61 -15.43
C LEU A 50 -6.04 6.61 -14.74
N ALA A 51 -7.24 6.40 -15.30
CA ALA A 51 -8.15 5.36 -14.81
C ALA A 51 -7.60 3.96 -15.16
N PRO A 52 -7.81 2.96 -14.30
CA PRO A 52 -7.44 1.58 -14.63
C PRO A 52 -8.21 1.09 -15.86
N ALA A 53 -7.51 0.41 -16.77
CA ALA A 53 -8.04 -0.11 -18.02
C ALA A 53 -8.70 -1.49 -17.85
N ARG A 54 -8.25 -2.27 -16.85
CA ARG A 54 -8.77 -3.61 -16.56
C ARG A 54 -10.12 -3.56 -15.83
N ARG A 55 -11.23 -3.66 -16.58
CA ARG A 55 -12.66 -3.89 -16.18
C ARG A 55 -13.45 -2.64 -15.72
N PRO A 56 -14.81 -2.61 -15.67
CA PRO A 56 -15.92 -3.07 -16.55
C PRO A 56 -16.75 -1.86 -17.12
N PRO A 57 -17.93 -2.03 -17.79
CA PRO A 57 -18.87 -0.98 -18.27
C PRO A 57 -19.18 0.21 -17.33
N LEU A 58 -18.81 0.14 -16.05
CA LEU A 58 -18.81 1.29 -15.14
C LEU A 58 -18.01 2.47 -15.70
N PHE A 59 -16.90 2.19 -16.39
CA PHE A 59 -16.04 3.16 -17.08
C PHE A 59 -16.53 3.51 -18.50
N GLU A 60 -17.60 2.91 -18.99
CA GLU A 60 -18.28 3.38 -20.21
C GLU A 60 -19.41 4.34 -19.86
N LYS A 61 -20.00 4.15 -18.67
CA LYS A 61 -21.07 4.99 -18.12
C LYS A 61 -20.57 6.26 -17.42
N CYS A 62 -19.25 6.48 -17.36
CA CYS A 62 -18.68 7.66 -16.72
C CYS A 62 -18.47 8.76 -17.78
N PRO A 63 -19.34 9.79 -17.83
CA PRO A 63 -19.34 10.79 -18.91
C PRO A 63 -18.06 11.64 -18.93
N ASP A 64 -17.35 11.73 -17.80
CA ASP A 64 -16.14 12.54 -17.66
C ASP A 64 -14.84 11.82 -18.07
N LEU A 65 -14.92 10.57 -18.51
CA LEU A 65 -13.75 9.87 -19.02
C LEU A 65 -13.39 10.42 -20.41
N ARG A 66 -12.46 11.37 -20.42
CA ARG A 66 -11.93 11.92 -21.67
C ARG A 66 -11.14 10.83 -22.39
N TYR A 67 -11.54 10.53 -23.62
CA TYR A 67 -10.83 9.63 -24.51
C TYR A 67 -9.54 10.30 -24.97
N ALA A 68 -8.40 9.92 -24.39
CA ALA A 68 -7.14 9.96 -25.11
C ALA A 68 -6.97 8.60 -25.83
N PRO A 69 -6.39 8.56 -27.05
CA PRO A 69 -6.35 7.37 -27.89
C PRO A 69 -5.66 6.14 -27.27
N SER A 70 -5.01 6.28 -26.11
CA SER A 70 -4.31 5.21 -25.40
C SER A 70 -4.60 5.12 -23.89
N SER A 71 -5.38 6.05 -23.32
CA SER A 71 -5.69 6.03 -21.87
C SER A 71 -6.98 6.77 -21.54
N LYS A 72 -7.79 6.19 -20.64
CA LYS A 72 -8.97 6.86 -20.10
C LYS A 72 -8.52 7.76 -18.95
N LEU A 73 -8.69 9.08 -19.10
CA LEU A 73 -8.40 10.05 -18.05
C LEU A 73 -9.66 10.31 -17.23
N MET A 74 -9.56 10.19 -15.92
CA MET A 74 -10.62 10.53 -14.96
C MET A 74 -10.21 11.75 -14.17
N GLU A 75 -11.09 12.74 -14.08
CA GLU A 75 -10.84 13.91 -13.24
C GLU A 75 -10.92 13.54 -11.75
N HIS A 76 -9.82 13.78 -11.03
CA HIS A 76 -9.71 13.52 -9.61
C HIS A 76 -10.43 14.59 -8.80
N GLU A 77 -11.38 14.14 -7.99
CA GLU A 77 -12.19 14.99 -7.14
C GLU A 77 -12.11 14.48 -5.69
N PRO A 78 -11.39 15.19 -4.80
CA PRO A 78 -11.26 14.81 -3.40
C PRO A 78 -12.60 14.59 -2.71
N ARG A 79 -13.61 15.39 -3.05
CA ARG A 79 -14.96 15.29 -2.49
C ARG A 79 -15.59 13.92 -2.75
N LEU A 80 -15.56 13.46 -3.99
CA LEU A 80 -16.06 12.13 -4.36
C LEU A 80 -15.20 11.03 -3.75
N LEU A 81 -13.88 11.23 -3.70
CA LEU A 81 -13.01 10.34 -2.96
C LEU A 81 -13.46 10.24 -1.49
N PHE A 82 -13.80 11.33 -0.80
CA PHE A 82 -14.30 11.28 0.59
C PHE A 82 -15.61 10.51 0.73
N GLU A 83 -16.52 10.58 -0.25
CA GLU A 83 -17.75 9.77 -0.22
C GLU A 83 -17.46 8.27 -0.24
N THR A 84 -16.44 7.86 -1.01
CA THR A 84 -16.04 6.44 -1.15
C THR A 84 -15.47 5.85 0.14
N LYS A 85 -14.99 6.75 1.02
CA LYS A 85 -14.37 6.46 2.30
C LYS A 85 -15.39 6.22 3.41
N ARG A 86 -16.69 6.41 3.13
CA ARG A 86 -17.76 6.06 4.08
C ARG A 86 -17.97 4.54 4.13
N SER A 87 -18.34 4.03 5.31
CA SER A 87 -18.67 2.62 5.49
C SER A 87 -19.92 2.21 4.70
N ILE A 88 -20.87 3.12 4.58
CA ILE A 88 -22.09 2.97 3.80
C ILE A 88 -22.07 4.09 2.76
N ILE A 89 -22.10 3.70 1.49
CA ILE A 89 -22.23 4.65 0.38
C ILE A 89 -23.72 4.99 0.28
N ASP A 90 -24.04 6.28 0.31
CA ASP A 90 -25.42 6.74 0.17
C ASP A 90 -25.98 6.28 -1.20
N CYS A 91 -27.27 5.92 -1.25
CA CYS A 91 -27.90 5.43 -2.48
C CYS A 91 -27.78 6.42 -3.65
N GLY A 92 -27.72 7.72 -3.35
CA GLY A 92 -27.44 8.77 -4.34
C GLY A 92 -26.01 8.70 -4.91
N SER A 93 -25.01 8.40 -4.07
CA SER A 93 -23.60 8.29 -4.48
C SER A 93 -23.31 6.99 -5.24
N LEU A 94 -24.10 5.93 -5.05
CA LEU A 94 -24.02 4.69 -5.86
C LEU A 94 -24.34 4.93 -7.34
N SER A 95 -25.09 5.99 -7.66
CA SER A 95 -25.36 6.37 -9.04
C SER A 95 -24.16 7.05 -9.72
N ASN A 96 -23.17 7.51 -8.95
CA ASN A 96 -21.98 8.16 -9.48
C ASN A 96 -20.89 7.12 -9.83
N PRO A 97 -20.56 6.93 -11.12
CA PRO A 97 -19.57 5.95 -11.53
C PRO A 97 -18.17 6.23 -10.96
N LYS A 98 -17.77 7.50 -10.76
CA LYS A 98 -16.45 7.83 -10.18
C LYS A 98 -16.30 7.29 -8.75
N VAL A 99 -17.38 7.35 -7.95
CA VAL A 99 -17.41 6.81 -6.58
C VAL A 99 -17.19 5.29 -6.62
N LEU A 100 -17.82 4.59 -7.56
CA LEU A 100 -17.63 3.15 -7.70
C LEU A 100 -16.18 2.79 -8.10
N VAL A 101 -15.56 3.59 -8.98
CA VAL A 101 -14.16 3.42 -9.39
C VAL A 101 -13.21 3.57 -8.20
N TYR A 102 -13.31 4.68 -7.47
CA TYR A 102 -12.51 4.87 -6.26
C TYR A 102 -12.70 3.72 -5.30
N ARG A 103 -13.95 3.35 -5.00
CA ARG A 103 -14.23 2.30 -4.03
C ARG A 103 -13.56 0.99 -4.43
N PHE A 104 -13.72 0.58 -5.67
CA PHE A 104 -13.10 -0.63 -6.19
C PHE A 104 -11.57 -0.61 -6.07
N CYS A 105 -10.93 0.48 -6.47
CA CYS A 105 -9.47 0.62 -6.39
C CYS A 105 -8.97 0.62 -4.94
N PHE A 106 -9.66 1.30 -4.04
CA PHE A 106 -9.30 1.32 -2.62
C PHE A 106 -9.53 -0.02 -1.94
N ASP A 107 -10.61 -0.75 -2.24
CA ASP A 107 -10.83 -2.10 -1.73
C ASP A 107 -9.70 -3.05 -2.17
N ARG A 108 -9.23 -2.92 -3.41
CA ARG A 108 -8.08 -3.68 -3.92
C ARG A 108 -6.79 -3.30 -3.19
N PHE A 109 -6.54 -2.02 -2.98
CA PHE A 109 -5.38 -1.52 -2.25
C PHE A 109 -5.36 -2.00 -0.79
N PHE A 110 -6.49 -1.94 -0.09
CA PHE A 110 -6.57 -2.43 1.29
C PHE A 110 -6.39 -3.93 1.40
N SER A 111 -6.95 -4.69 0.45
CA SER A 111 -6.73 -6.13 0.37
C SER A 111 -5.25 -6.44 0.20
N HIS A 112 -4.55 -5.70 -0.67
CA HIS A 112 -3.12 -5.84 -0.88
C HIS A 112 -2.28 -5.56 0.38
N LEU A 113 -2.59 -4.47 1.10
CA LEU A 113 -1.94 -4.17 2.37
C LEU A 113 -2.21 -5.26 3.43
N SER A 114 -3.41 -5.84 3.43
CA SER A 114 -3.75 -6.95 4.33
C SER A 114 -2.95 -8.21 3.99
N ASP A 115 -2.77 -8.52 2.71
CA ASP A 115 -1.93 -9.63 2.25
C ASP A 115 -0.47 -9.43 2.64
N ILE A 116 0.08 -8.21 2.49
CA ILE A 116 1.43 -7.87 2.96
C ILE A 116 1.54 -8.11 4.47
N ASN A 117 0.56 -7.69 5.27
CA ASN A 117 0.58 -7.91 6.71
C ASN A 117 0.54 -9.39 7.07
N ARG A 118 -0.32 -10.18 6.42
CA ARG A 118 -0.42 -11.62 6.65
C ARG A 118 0.91 -12.32 6.35
N LEU A 119 1.49 -12.06 5.18
CA LEU A 119 2.78 -12.65 4.79
C LEU A 119 3.93 -12.26 5.74
N ARG A 120 3.87 -11.05 6.30
CA ARG A 120 4.81 -10.60 7.32
C ARG A 120 4.61 -11.34 8.65
N GLN A 121 3.37 -11.50 9.10
CA GLN A 121 3.04 -12.25 10.33
C GLN A 121 3.49 -13.71 10.23
N ASP A 122 3.29 -14.32 9.06
CA ASP A 122 3.75 -15.67 8.73
C ASP A 122 5.27 -15.77 8.52
N ARG A 123 6.01 -14.66 8.69
CA ARG A 123 7.48 -14.56 8.50
C ARG A 123 7.95 -14.96 7.11
N GLN A 124 7.07 -14.90 6.11
CA GLN A 124 7.40 -15.21 4.71
C GLN A 124 8.10 -14.04 4.02
N ILE A 125 7.87 -12.81 4.49
CA ILE A 125 8.53 -11.61 3.99
C ILE A 125 9.20 -10.81 5.11
N VAL A 126 10.26 -10.09 4.75
CA VAL A 126 10.91 -9.11 5.60
C VAL A 126 10.88 -7.77 4.89
N LEU A 127 10.25 -6.77 5.51
CA LEU A 127 10.00 -5.47 4.89
C LEU A 127 11.17 -4.49 5.03
N ASP A 128 12.41 -4.90 5.31
CA ASP A 128 13.47 -3.95 5.71
C ASP A 128 13.73 -2.84 4.68
N ASP A 129 13.94 -3.20 3.42
CA ASP A 129 14.11 -2.24 2.31
C ASP A 129 12.76 -1.63 1.87
N ALA A 130 11.71 -2.44 1.95
CA ALA A 130 10.34 -2.14 1.57
C ALA A 130 9.61 -1.13 2.45
N ARG A 131 10.16 -0.92 3.65
CA ARG A 131 9.47 -0.28 4.75
C ARG A 131 9.15 1.17 4.46
N ARG A 132 10.03 1.84 3.73
CA ARG A 132 9.89 3.26 3.40
C ARG A 132 8.67 3.48 2.53
N ASP A 133 8.48 2.66 1.50
CA ASP A 133 7.37 2.80 0.56
C ASP A 133 6.05 2.43 1.23
N VAL A 134 5.98 1.26 1.86
CA VAL A 134 4.78 0.83 2.60
C VAL A 134 4.43 1.85 3.70
N GLY A 135 5.42 2.30 4.46
CA GLY A 135 5.23 3.30 5.52
C GLY A 135 4.87 4.69 5.00
N TYR A 136 5.34 5.08 3.81
CA TYR A 136 4.89 6.31 3.16
C TYR A 136 3.39 6.23 2.81
N ARG A 137 2.96 5.12 2.18
CA ARG A 137 1.56 4.92 1.79
C ARG A 137 0.63 4.88 3.01
N LEU A 138 1.03 4.20 4.07
CA LEU A 138 0.26 4.14 5.32
C LEU A 138 0.15 5.51 6.00
N ARG A 139 1.24 6.28 6.08
CA ARG A 139 1.19 7.64 6.62
C ARG A 139 0.32 8.59 5.79
N LYS A 140 0.33 8.45 4.45
CA LYS A 140 -0.58 9.20 3.58
C LYS A 140 -2.04 8.86 3.85
N LEU A 141 -2.34 7.58 4.04
CA LEU A 141 -3.67 7.11 4.42
C LEU A 141 -4.15 7.74 5.74
N GLU A 142 -3.27 7.78 6.74
CA GLU A 142 -3.53 8.41 8.04
C GLU A 142 -3.66 9.93 7.95
N ALA A 143 -2.81 10.60 7.17
CA ALA A 143 -2.87 12.05 6.99
C ALA A 143 -4.15 12.50 6.26
N CYS A 144 -4.66 11.69 5.33
CA CYS A 144 -5.98 11.90 4.72
C CYS A 144 -7.14 11.83 5.74
N SER A 145 -6.89 11.39 6.97
CA SER A 145 -7.85 11.38 8.09
C SER A 145 -7.96 12.74 8.79
N HIS A 146 -7.11 13.73 8.48
CA HIS A 146 -7.02 14.97 9.26
C HIS A 146 -7.91 16.14 8.76
N SER A 147 -8.65 15.98 7.65
CA SER A 147 -9.51 17.07 7.12
C SER A 147 -11.00 16.94 7.50
N THR A 148 -11.45 15.80 8.04
CA THR A 148 -12.79 15.55 8.61
C THR A 148 -12.69 14.34 9.57
N PRO A 149 -13.51 14.20 10.63
CA PRO A 149 -13.22 13.26 11.71
C PRO A 149 -13.32 11.80 11.23
N ASP A 150 -12.15 11.16 11.19
CA ASP A 150 -11.88 9.72 11.39
C ASP A 150 -12.53 8.67 10.48
N LEU A 151 -13.45 8.99 9.58
CA LEU A 151 -14.24 7.96 8.87
C LEU A 151 -13.40 6.97 8.05
N PHE A 152 -12.31 7.43 7.44
CA PHE A 152 -11.53 6.59 6.54
C PHE A 152 -10.61 5.60 7.27
N TRP A 153 -9.88 6.07 8.28
CA TRP A 153 -9.06 5.20 9.09
C TRP A 153 -9.91 4.30 9.98
N LEU A 154 -11.07 4.77 10.47
CA LEU A 154 -12.05 3.93 11.13
C LEU A 154 -12.64 2.88 10.18
N PHE A 155 -12.91 3.23 8.91
CA PHE A 155 -13.34 2.28 7.90
C PHE A 155 -12.26 1.21 7.67
N ALA A 156 -11.02 1.62 7.40
CA ALA A 156 -9.90 0.70 7.23
C ALA A 156 -9.72 -0.18 8.47
N LYS A 157 -9.72 0.38 9.68
CA LYS A 157 -9.66 -0.40 10.94
C LYS A 157 -10.80 -1.39 11.10
N ARG A 158 -12.02 -1.00 10.72
CA ARG A 158 -13.22 -1.82 10.91
C ARG A 158 -13.29 -2.99 9.93
N PHE A 159 -12.96 -2.75 8.66
CA PHE A 159 -13.13 -3.75 7.60
C PHE A 159 -11.81 -4.42 7.20
N TYR A 160 -10.68 -3.79 7.50
CA TYR A 160 -9.32 -4.25 7.19
C TYR A 160 -8.40 -4.09 8.41
N PRO A 161 -8.67 -4.80 9.53
CA PRO A 161 -7.91 -4.66 10.77
C PRO A 161 -6.40 -4.94 10.61
N ASP A 162 -6.04 -5.75 9.61
CA ASP A 162 -4.66 -6.05 9.23
C ASP A 162 -3.87 -4.81 8.80
N VAL A 163 -4.54 -3.79 8.26
CA VAL A 163 -3.89 -2.54 7.82
C VAL A 163 -3.45 -1.70 9.03
N ASP A 164 -4.26 -1.65 10.09
CA ASP A 164 -3.87 -0.99 11.36
C ASP A 164 -2.75 -1.75 12.06
N ALA A 165 -2.81 -3.09 12.06
CA ALA A 165 -1.74 -3.92 12.57
C ALA A 165 -0.42 -3.72 11.79
N LEU A 166 -0.51 -3.54 10.47
CA LEU A 166 0.63 -3.22 9.62
C LEU A 166 1.20 -1.84 9.93
N SER A 167 0.37 -0.80 10.05
CA SER A 167 0.83 0.56 10.38
C SER A 167 1.61 0.58 11.70
N LYS A 168 1.01 0.06 12.77
CA LYS A 168 1.68 -0.03 14.09
C LYS A 168 3.00 -0.80 14.03
N ALA A 169 3.07 -1.85 13.22
CA ALA A 169 4.30 -2.61 13.06
C ALA A 169 5.39 -1.85 12.29
N VAL A 170 5.00 -1.09 11.27
CA VAL A 170 5.91 -0.24 10.51
C VAL A 170 6.41 0.92 11.39
N GLU A 171 5.59 1.49 12.27
CA GLU A 171 5.98 2.56 13.20
C GLU A 171 6.93 2.07 14.32
N ARG A 172 6.60 0.97 14.99
CA ARG A 172 7.39 0.44 16.13
C ARG A 172 8.83 0.10 15.78
N ARG A 173 9.13 -0.28 14.53
CA ARG A 173 10.50 -0.52 14.07
C ARG A 173 11.25 0.78 13.70
N GLY A 174 10.60 1.95 13.73
CA GLY A 174 11.15 3.24 13.29
C GLY A 174 11.69 4.06 14.43
N SER A 175 11.15 3.82 15.61
CA SER A 175 11.66 4.30 16.89
C SER A 175 12.83 3.47 17.42
N LEU A 176 13.08 2.28 16.88
CA LEU A 176 14.33 1.55 17.10
C LEU A 176 15.42 2.23 16.28
N ALA A 177 16.23 3.05 16.95
CA ALA A 177 17.49 3.57 16.42
C ALA A 177 18.27 2.42 15.74
N PRO A 178 18.99 2.68 14.63
CA PRO A 178 19.81 1.65 14.01
C PRO A 178 20.71 1.02 15.08
N PRO A 179 20.87 -0.33 15.10
CA PRO A 179 21.82 -0.95 16.00
C PRO A 179 23.17 -0.26 15.79
N ALA A 180 23.79 0.16 16.90
CA ALA A 180 25.11 0.77 16.85
C ALA A 180 26.02 -0.09 15.95
N PRO A 181 26.79 0.53 15.04
CA PRO A 181 27.72 -0.23 14.23
C PRO A 181 28.57 -1.09 15.18
N PRO A 182 28.84 -2.37 14.84
CA PRO A 182 29.74 -3.18 15.65
C PRO A 182 31.05 -2.39 15.84
N PRO A 183 31.65 -2.41 17.04
CA PRO A 183 32.88 -1.68 17.29
C PRO A 183 33.88 -2.05 16.19
N SER A 184 34.44 -1.01 15.55
CA SER A 184 35.42 -1.22 14.50
C SER A 184 36.54 -2.10 15.07
N THR A 185 37.00 -3.06 14.29
CA THR A 185 38.01 -4.06 14.69
C THR A 185 39.31 -3.44 15.22
N GLN A 186 39.48 -2.12 15.07
CA GLN A 186 40.60 -1.36 15.63
C GLN A 186 40.49 -1.09 17.14
N GLU A 187 39.29 -1.11 17.74
CA GLU A 187 39.13 -0.92 19.19
C GLU A 187 39.27 -2.23 20.00
N ALA A 188 39.18 -3.39 19.34
CA ALA A 188 39.33 -4.70 20.00
C ALA A 188 40.79 -5.14 20.18
N ILE A 189 41.76 -4.42 19.59
CA ILE A 189 43.20 -4.77 19.65
C ILE A 189 43.95 -3.95 20.72
N LEU A 190 43.28 -2.99 21.37
CA LEU A 190 43.88 -2.13 22.41
C LEU A 190 43.30 -2.32 23.81
N ARG A 191 42.74 -3.51 24.10
CA ARG A 191 42.37 -3.92 25.47
C ARG A 191 42.90 -5.31 25.79
#